data_AF-A0A399F3F2-F1
#
_entry.id   AF-A0A399F3F2-F1
#
_cell.length_a   1.000
_cell.length_b   1.000
_cell.length_c   1.000
_cell.angle_alpha   90.00
_cell.angle_beta   90.00
_cell.angle_gamma   90.00
#
_symmetry.space_group_name_H-M   'P 1'
#
loop_
_entity.id
_entity.type
_entity.pdbx_description
1 polymer ?
#
loop_
_entity_poly.entity_id
_entity_poly.type
_entity_poly.pdbx_seq_one_letter_code
_entity_poly.pdbx_strand_id
1 'polypeptide(L)'
;MALRNKRKTRTKPNILALSGLVIDPQRLLFEGLEAGSFPNLEHLSLAREFARESAEGRCYENGLIRLWHGPRGLYYEFKDFPAAFYGRLGVVSGEYLSEAEAQEIFWEDISKATKGYGETVVFYTERLMQSEQDFYMAYTYENFRIERGEARFSLPLFMRFETEEGLRLLMRLEQEYLSFWLPKGQPLPTGLLA
;
A
#
# COMPACT_ATOMS: atom_id res chain seq x y z
N MET A 1 -1.62 -0.69 57.49
CA MET A 1 -1.81 0.19 56.31
C MET A 1 -1.31 -0.54 55.08
N ALA A 2 -2.21 -1.06 54.23
CA ALA A 2 -1.84 -1.80 53.02
C ALA A 2 -2.13 -0.93 51.78
N LEU A 3 -1.07 -0.57 51.05
CA LEU A 3 -1.15 0.13 49.77
C LEU A 3 -1.63 -0.83 48.69
N ARG A 4 -2.85 -0.62 48.20
CA ARG A 4 -3.48 -1.42 47.14
C ARG A 4 -3.05 -0.89 45.77
N ASN A 5 -2.22 -1.68 45.09
CA ASN A 5 -1.78 -1.47 43.71
C ASN A 5 -2.97 -1.30 42.75
N LYS A 6 -3.11 -0.13 42.11
CA LYS A 6 -3.99 0.06 40.95
C LYS A 6 -3.24 -0.38 39.68
N ARG A 7 -3.47 -1.61 39.23
CA ARG A 7 -3.13 -2.01 37.84
C ARG A 7 -4.04 -1.24 36.90
N LYS A 8 -3.48 -0.33 36.09
CA LYS A 8 -4.14 0.20 34.88
C LYS A 8 -4.33 -0.97 33.91
N THR A 9 -5.55 -1.48 33.81
CA THR A 9 -5.97 -2.37 32.73
C THR A 9 -5.91 -1.58 31.43
N ARG A 10 -4.89 -1.86 30.62
CA ARG A 10 -4.79 -1.38 29.22
C ARG A 10 -5.89 -2.14 28.45
N THR A 11 -7.00 -1.48 28.19
CA THR A 11 -8.09 -2.01 27.37
C THR A 11 -7.51 -2.31 25.99
N LYS A 12 -7.42 -3.60 25.64
CA LYS A 12 -7.10 -3.99 24.27
C LYS A 12 -8.23 -3.45 23.38
N PRO A 13 -7.93 -2.72 22.29
CA PRO A 13 -8.95 -2.27 21.36
C PRO A 13 -9.74 -3.50 20.86
N ASN A 14 -11.05 -3.35 20.80
CA ASN A 14 -11.97 -4.42 20.43
C ASN A 14 -11.68 -4.82 18.97
N ILE A 15 -11.04 -5.98 18.78
CA ILE A 15 -10.52 -6.45 17.49
C ILE A 15 -11.63 -6.62 16.44
N LEU A 16 -12.88 -6.75 16.87
CA LEU A 16 -14.06 -6.91 16.01
C LEU A 16 -14.49 -5.61 15.28
N ALA A 17 -14.02 -4.43 15.69
CA ALA A 17 -14.46 -3.14 15.11
C ALA A 17 -13.51 -2.56 14.03
N LEU A 18 -12.45 -3.28 13.66
CA LEU A 18 -11.38 -2.77 12.78
C LEU A 18 -11.38 -3.36 11.37
N SER A 19 -12.37 -4.16 11.02
CA SER A 19 -12.55 -4.66 9.64
C SER A 19 -12.74 -3.47 8.70
N GLY A 20 -11.79 -3.26 7.79
CA GLY A 20 -11.87 -2.19 6.79
C GLY A 20 -11.15 -0.89 7.16
N LEU A 21 -10.38 -0.84 8.26
CA LEU A 21 -9.50 0.31 8.52
C LEU A 21 -8.41 0.36 7.43
N VAL A 22 -8.30 1.50 6.76
CA VAL A 22 -7.24 1.80 5.78
C VAL A 22 -6.43 3.00 6.26
N ILE A 23 -5.10 2.89 6.20
CA ILE A 23 -4.13 3.94 6.50
C ILE A 23 -3.21 4.06 5.29
N ASP A 24 -3.25 5.21 4.62
CA ASP A 24 -2.52 5.41 3.37
C ASP A 24 -2.06 6.88 3.21
N PRO A 25 -0.88 7.24 3.76
CA PRO A 25 -0.25 8.52 3.50
C PRO A 25 0.50 8.61 2.17
N GLN A 26 0.51 7.59 1.32
CA GLN A 26 1.42 7.54 0.16
C GLN A 26 1.13 8.62 -0.86
N ARG A 27 -0.16 8.90 -1.11
CA ARG A 27 -0.58 10.01 -1.98
C ARG A 27 0.05 11.34 -1.54
N LEU A 28 -0.03 11.67 -0.25
CA LEU A 28 0.51 12.93 0.28
C LEU A 28 2.03 13.04 0.08
N LEU A 29 2.74 11.91 0.06
CA LEU A 29 4.17 11.89 -0.19
C LEU A 29 4.51 12.08 -1.66
N PHE A 30 3.72 11.49 -2.54
CA PHE A 30 3.84 11.71 -3.99
C PHE A 30 3.54 13.16 -4.36
N GLU A 31 2.52 13.76 -3.77
CA GLU A 31 2.23 15.20 -3.94
C GLU A 31 3.35 16.07 -3.32
N GLY A 32 3.91 15.67 -2.17
CA GLY A 32 5.02 16.36 -1.53
C GLY A 32 6.32 16.37 -2.36
N LEU A 33 6.56 15.35 -3.19
CA LEU A 33 7.67 15.32 -4.14
C LEU A 33 7.57 16.46 -5.16
N GLU A 34 6.37 16.78 -5.63
CA GLU A 34 6.16 17.90 -6.57
C GLU A 34 6.25 19.25 -5.90
N ALA A 35 5.68 19.35 -4.69
CA ALA A 35 5.73 20.58 -3.90
C ALA A 35 7.17 20.90 -3.43
N GLY A 36 8.10 19.95 -3.53
CA GLY A 36 9.45 20.05 -2.96
C GLY A 36 9.44 20.05 -1.43
N SER A 37 8.33 19.65 -0.80
CA SER A 37 8.16 19.63 0.64
C SER A 37 7.35 18.40 1.06
N PHE A 38 7.95 17.55 1.89
CA PHE A 38 7.27 16.36 2.41
C PHE A 38 6.39 16.68 3.62
N PRO A 39 5.21 16.07 3.74
CA PRO A 39 4.39 16.20 4.93
C PRO A 39 5.07 15.55 6.13
N ASN A 40 4.85 16.10 7.33
CA ASN A 40 5.28 15.44 8.56
C ASN A 40 4.35 14.26 8.89
N LEU A 41 4.85 13.03 8.70
CA LEU A 41 4.12 11.79 8.96
C LEU A 41 4.43 11.15 10.32
N GLU A 42 5.20 11.81 11.20
CA GLU A 42 5.59 11.27 12.51
C GLU A 42 4.37 10.92 13.38
N HIS A 43 3.30 11.72 13.27
CA HIS A 43 2.03 11.48 13.96
C HIS A 43 1.37 10.13 13.61
N LEU A 44 1.75 9.51 12.49
CA LEU A 44 1.29 8.18 12.07
C LEU A 44 2.16 7.03 12.58
N SER A 45 3.23 7.29 13.33
CA SER A 45 4.15 6.26 13.85
C SER A 45 3.42 5.15 14.62
N LEU A 46 2.51 5.51 15.53
CA LEU A 46 1.70 4.54 16.28
C LEU A 46 0.75 3.75 15.37
N ALA A 47 0.15 4.41 14.39
CA ALA A 47 -0.76 3.76 13.43
C ALA A 47 0.01 2.77 12.53
N ARG A 48 1.24 3.13 12.13
CA ARG A 48 2.16 2.26 11.39
C ARG A 48 2.52 1.01 12.17
N GLU A 49 2.99 1.19 13.41
CA GLU A 49 3.33 0.07 14.30
C GLU A 49 2.13 -0.85 14.50
N PHE A 50 0.97 -0.26 14.79
CA PHE A 50 -0.27 -1.00 14.95
C PHE A 50 -0.67 -1.76 13.69
N ALA A 51 -0.59 -1.15 12.51
CA ALA A 51 -0.95 -1.80 11.25
C ALA A 51 -0.01 -2.97 10.92
N ARG A 52 1.31 -2.76 11.08
CA ARG A 52 2.33 -3.79 10.88
C ARG A 52 2.14 -4.97 11.83
N GLU A 53 1.96 -4.70 13.12
CA GLU A 53 1.69 -5.72 14.12
C GLU A 53 0.36 -6.43 13.89
N SER A 54 -0.66 -5.71 13.41
CA SER A 54 -2.00 -6.27 13.21
C SER A 54 -2.11 -7.12 11.96
N ALA A 55 -1.36 -6.85 10.88
CA ALA A 55 -1.37 -7.68 9.68
C ALA A 55 -1.03 -9.13 10.04
N GLU A 56 -0.01 -9.30 10.89
CA GLU A 56 0.58 -10.59 11.29
C GLU A 56 0.96 -11.45 10.06
N GLY A 57 1.55 -12.64 10.24
CA GLY A 57 1.76 -13.58 9.13
C GLY A 57 3.08 -13.42 8.38
N ARG A 58 3.04 -13.64 7.05
CA ARG A 58 4.23 -13.79 6.22
C ARG A 58 4.77 -12.43 5.81
N CYS A 59 6.10 -12.28 5.90
CA CYS A 59 6.83 -11.15 5.37
C CYS A 59 7.39 -11.51 4.00
N TYR A 60 7.14 -10.65 3.02
CA TYR A 60 7.69 -10.68 1.68
C TYR A 60 8.53 -9.43 1.48
N GLU A 61 9.64 -9.54 0.77
CA GLU A 61 10.47 -8.38 0.47
C GLU A 61 11.14 -8.48 -0.89
N ASN A 62 11.42 -7.33 -1.48
CA ASN A 62 12.34 -7.19 -2.60
C ASN A 62 13.31 -6.01 -2.31
N GLY A 63 14.09 -5.57 -3.30
CA GLY A 63 15.04 -4.46 -3.09
C GLY A 63 14.40 -3.16 -2.57
N LEU A 64 13.10 -2.95 -2.79
CA LEU A 64 12.41 -1.69 -2.54
C LEU A 64 11.39 -1.75 -1.39
N ILE A 65 10.61 -2.82 -1.31
CA ILE A 65 9.42 -2.94 -0.44
C ILE A 65 9.61 -4.05 0.59
N ARG A 66 9.03 -3.85 1.77
CA ARG A 66 8.66 -4.94 2.69
C ARG A 66 7.14 -4.98 2.84
N LEU A 67 6.56 -6.16 2.70
CA LEU A 67 5.12 -6.40 2.74
C LEU A 67 4.82 -7.53 3.72
N TRP A 68 3.89 -7.29 4.64
CA TRP A 68 3.38 -8.26 5.59
C TRP A 68 1.92 -8.56 5.25
N HIS A 69 1.61 -9.85 5.13
CA HIS A 69 0.26 -10.31 4.85
C HIS A 69 -0.09 -11.49 5.76
N GLY A 70 -1.24 -11.36 6.41
CA GLY A 70 -1.79 -12.37 7.28
C GLY A 70 -3.31 -12.31 7.34
N PRO A 71 -3.94 -13.18 8.15
CA PRO A 71 -5.40 -13.29 8.23
C PRO A 71 -6.10 -12.00 8.66
N ARG A 72 -5.34 -11.05 9.22
CA ARG A 72 -5.85 -9.84 9.86
C ARG A 72 -5.58 -8.58 9.06
N GLY A 73 -4.79 -8.65 7.98
CA GLY A 73 -4.54 -7.50 7.13
C GLY A 73 -3.36 -7.64 6.20
N LEU A 74 -3.10 -6.52 5.53
CA LEU A 74 -1.99 -6.28 4.64
C LEU A 74 -1.31 -4.97 5.07
N TYR A 75 0.01 -5.01 5.18
CA TYR A 75 0.83 -3.83 5.44
C TYR A 75 2.02 -3.85 4.48
N TYR A 76 2.39 -2.71 3.90
CA TYR A 76 3.68 -2.59 3.22
C TYR A 76 4.31 -1.22 3.45
N GLU A 77 5.64 -1.18 3.36
CA GLU A 77 6.44 0.03 3.48
C GLU A 77 7.56 0.06 2.44
N PHE A 78 7.95 1.26 2.04
CA PHE A 78 9.18 1.48 1.29
C PHE A 78 10.38 1.43 2.25
N LYS A 79 11.42 0.66 1.89
CA LYS A 79 12.60 0.47 2.74
C LYS A 79 13.35 1.78 3.01
N ASP A 80 13.53 2.58 1.96
CA ASP A 80 14.24 3.87 2.03
C ASP A 80 13.35 5.01 2.55
N PHE A 81 12.03 4.77 2.61
CA PHE A 81 11.08 5.78 3.06
C PHE A 81 9.94 5.19 3.92
N PRO A 82 10.26 4.62 5.10
CA PRO A 82 9.30 3.83 5.91
C PRO A 82 8.25 4.68 6.65
N ALA A 83 8.33 6.01 6.56
CA ALA A 83 7.23 6.89 6.96
C ALA A 83 6.06 6.81 5.95
N ALA A 84 6.36 6.39 4.71
CA ALA A 84 5.43 6.04 3.65
C ALA A 84 5.04 4.57 3.75
N PHE A 85 3.87 4.31 4.30
CA PHE A 85 3.36 2.95 4.39
C PHE A 85 1.93 2.88 3.89
N TYR A 86 1.47 1.66 3.69
CA TYR A 86 0.09 1.34 3.48
C TYR A 86 -0.30 0.29 4.50
N GLY A 87 -1.46 0.44 5.12
CA GLY A 87 -2.03 -0.54 6.01
C GLY A 87 -3.51 -0.72 5.73
N ARG A 88 -3.95 -1.96 5.48
CA ARG A 88 -5.35 -2.34 5.41
C ARG A 88 -5.62 -3.48 6.37
N LEU A 89 -6.50 -3.23 7.35
CA LEU A 89 -6.92 -4.24 8.32
C LEU A 89 -8.20 -4.93 7.86
N GLY A 90 -8.34 -6.19 8.24
CA GLY A 90 -9.39 -7.09 7.79
C GLY A 90 -8.88 -8.13 6.79
N VAL A 91 -9.78 -9.00 6.35
CA VAL A 91 -9.42 -10.09 5.45
C VAL A 91 -9.04 -9.51 4.09
N VAL A 92 -7.81 -9.81 3.69
CA VAL A 92 -7.23 -9.47 2.39
C VAL A 92 -6.71 -10.76 1.77
N SER A 93 -6.99 -10.96 0.49
CA SER A 93 -6.47 -12.10 -0.28
C SER A 93 -5.43 -11.61 -1.28
N GLY A 94 -4.35 -12.36 -1.40
CA GLY A 94 -3.32 -12.18 -2.42
C GLY A 94 -3.15 -13.45 -3.23
N GLU A 95 -2.60 -13.31 -4.42
CA GLU A 95 -2.38 -14.40 -5.37
C GLU A 95 -0.93 -14.37 -5.86
N TYR A 96 -0.37 -15.56 -6.05
CA TYR A 96 0.91 -15.73 -6.74
C TYR A 96 0.63 -15.80 -8.24
N LEU A 97 1.42 -15.06 -9.00
CA LEU A 97 1.32 -14.96 -10.44
C LEU A 97 2.65 -15.35 -11.08
N SER A 98 2.56 -16.07 -12.19
CA SER A 98 3.66 -16.22 -13.13
C SER A 98 4.03 -14.87 -13.78
N GLU A 99 5.20 -14.81 -14.41
CA GLU A 99 5.61 -13.59 -15.14
C GLU A 99 4.61 -13.22 -16.25
N ALA A 100 4.03 -14.21 -16.94
CA ALA A 100 3.07 -13.96 -18.01
C ALA A 100 1.76 -13.34 -17.47
N GLU A 101 1.21 -13.89 -16.38
CA GLU A 101 0.00 -13.34 -15.74
C GLU A 101 0.24 -11.94 -15.18
N ALA A 102 1.40 -11.73 -14.54
CA ALA A 102 1.81 -10.41 -14.06
C ALA A 102 1.95 -9.40 -15.21
N GLN A 103 2.43 -9.84 -16.37
CA GLN A 103 2.66 -8.99 -17.54
C GLN A 103 1.34 -8.49 -18.13
N GLU A 104 0.34 -9.37 -18.22
CA GLU A 104 -1.02 -9.03 -18.67
C GLU A 104 -1.65 -7.98 -17.76
N ILE A 105 -1.66 -8.23 -16.44
CA ILE A 105 -2.20 -7.30 -15.44
C ILE A 105 -1.47 -5.96 -15.49
N PHE A 106 -0.14 -5.98 -15.54
CA PHE A 106 0.66 -4.77 -15.57
C PHE A 106 0.38 -3.93 -16.83
N TRP A 107 0.26 -4.56 -18.00
CA TRP A 107 -0.09 -3.88 -19.24
C TRP A 107 -1.50 -3.27 -19.22
N GLU A 108 -2.46 -3.98 -18.64
CA GLU A 108 -3.81 -3.44 -18.49
C GLU A 108 -3.81 -2.19 -17.61
N ASP A 109 -3.19 -2.28 -16.43
CA ASP A 109 -3.20 -1.19 -15.44
C ASP A 109 -2.37 0.02 -15.91
N ILE A 110 -1.22 -0.19 -16.56
CA ILE A 110 -0.41 0.90 -17.11
C ILE A 110 -1.11 1.59 -18.29
N SER A 111 -1.83 0.84 -19.13
CA SER A 111 -2.65 1.38 -20.22
C SER A 111 -3.84 2.20 -19.68
N LYS A 112 -4.43 1.78 -18.56
CA LYS A 112 -5.47 2.55 -17.87
C LYS A 112 -4.91 3.83 -17.27
N ALA A 113 -3.76 3.75 -16.58
CA ALA A 113 -3.13 4.90 -15.96
C ALA A 113 -2.70 5.96 -16.97
N THR A 114 -2.09 5.59 -18.10
CA THR A 114 -1.72 6.52 -19.18
C THR A 114 -2.92 7.20 -19.85
N LYS A 115 -4.12 6.59 -19.76
CA LYS A 115 -5.38 7.19 -20.24
C LYS A 115 -6.14 7.98 -19.17
N GLY A 116 -5.59 8.07 -17.95
CA GLY A 116 -6.20 8.82 -16.85
C GLY A 116 -7.29 8.09 -16.07
N TYR A 117 -7.43 6.77 -16.22
CA TYR A 117 -8.44 5.97 -15.50
C TYR A 117 -8.05 5.58 -14.06
N GLY A 118 -6.93 6.09 -13.56
CA GLY A 118 -6.46 5.82 -12.21
C GLY A 118 -5.15 6.52 -11.87
N GLU A 119 -4.76 6.44 -10.62
CA GLU A 119 -3.48 6.91 -10.10
C GLU A 119 -2.51 5.72 -10.02
N THR A 120 -1.28 5.88 -10.50
CA THR A 120 -0.30 4.80 -10.49
C THR A 120 1.04 5.26 -9.99
N VAL A 121 1.72 4.37 -9.29
CA VAL A 121 3.15 4.44 -8.98
C VAL A 121 3.77 3.09 -9.30
N VAL A 122 4.76 3.11 -10.18
CA VAL A 122 5.49 1.95 -10.67
C VAL A 122 6.97 2.15 -10.41
N PHE A 123 7.63 1.15 -9.86
CA PHE A 123 9.08 1.12 -9.72
C PHE A 123 9.66 -0.06 -10.48
N TYR A 124 10.59 0.23 -11.38
CA TYR A 124 11.28 -0.77 -12.21
C TYR A 124 12.61 -1.22 -11.59
N THR A 125 13.18 -0.41 -10.71
CA THR A 125 14.47 -0.68 -10.04
C THR A 125 14.37 -0.45 -8.54
N GLU A 126 15.38 -0.90 -7.80
CA GLU A 126 15.50 -0.67 -6.35
C GLU A 126 15.91 0.78 -6.01
N ARG A 127 16.24 1.59 -7.02
CA ARG A 127 16.66 2.97 -6.83
C ARG A 127 15.44 3.86 -6.78
N LEU A 128 15.09 4.34 -5.60
CA LEU A 128 13.91 5.20 -5.42
C LEU A 128 14.10 6.55 -6.16
N MET A 129 13.49 6.67 -7.34
CA MET A 129 13.38 7.89 -8.15
C MET A 129 14.72 8.61 -8.44
N GLN A 130 15.82 7.87 -8.63
CA GLN A 130 17.13 8.48 -8.93
C GLN A 130 17.25 8.90 -10.40
N SER A 131 16.54 8.22 -11.29
CA SER A 131 16.44 8.49 -12.73
C SER A 131 15.01 8.33 -13.20
N GLU A 132 14.64 8.98 -14.31
CA GLU A 132 13.33 8.80 -14.96
C GLU A 132 13.08 7.34 -15.37
N GLN A 133 14.12 6.55 -15.59
CA GLN A 133 14.02 5.13 -15.96
C GLN A 133 13.70 4.20 -14.78
N ASP A 134 13.84 4.68 -13.55
CA ASP A 134 13.65 3.89 -12.34
C ASP A 134 12.17 3.71 -11.98
N PHE A 135 11.31 4.61 -12.45
CA PHE A 135 9.92 4.68 -12.01
C PHE A 135 9.00 5.29 -13.08
N TYR A 136 7.71 5.10 -12.88
CA TYR A 136 6.67 5.87 -13.56
C TYR A 136 5.57 6.20 -12.57
N MET A 137 5.09 7.44 -12.61
CA MET A 137 3.98 7.91 -11.78
C MET A 137 2.99 8.68 -12.64
N ALA A 138 1.71 8.44 -12.39
CA ALA A 138 0.64 9.24 -12.98
C ALA A 138 -0.47 9.45 -11.96
N TYR A 139 -0.75 10.69 -11.59
CA TYR A 139 -1.72 11.02 -10.53
C TYR A 139 -2.28 12.43 -10.73
N THR A 140 -3.32 12.78 -9.98
CA THR A 140 -3.97 14.08 -10.09
C THR A 140 -3.64 14.95 -8.89
N TYR A 141 -3.03 16.11 -9.13
CA TYR A 141 -2.72 17.12 -8.11
C TYR A 141 -3.37 18.45 -8.48
N GLU A 142 -4.14 19.05 -7.56
CA GLU A 142 -4.87 20.32 -7.80
C GLU A 142 -5.70 20.35 -9.11
N ASN A 143 -6.30 19.22 -9.47
CA ASN A 143 -7.05 18.98 -10.73
C ASN A 143 -6.20 18.91 -12.00
N PHE A 144 -4.87 18.91 -11.90
CA PHE A 144 -3.96 18.67 -13.00
C PHE A 144 -3.46 17.23 -13.00
N ARG A 145 -3.47 16.60 -14.18
CA ARG A 145 -2.82 15.31 -14.37
C ARG A 145 -1.30 15.53 -14.43
N ILE A 146 -0.59 14.90 -13.52
CA ILE A 146 0.86 14.89 -13.47
C ILE A 146 1.35 13.51 -13.91
N GLU A 147 2.33 13.50 -14.80
CA GLU A 147 3.11 12.31 -15.18
C GLU A 147 4.59 12.56 -14.90
N ARG A 148 5.27 11.54 -14.35
CA ARG A 148 6.70 11.57 -14.00
C ARG A 148 7.36 10.25 -14.32
N GLY A 149 8.64 10.31 -14.70
CA GLY A 149 9.41 9.12 -15.09
C GLY A 149 8.98 8.57 -16.46
N GLU A 150 9.51 7.40 -16.80
CA GLU A 150 9.31 6.75 -18.09
C GLU A 150 8.43 5.50 -17.95
N ALA A 151 7.24 5.53 -18.57
CA ALA A 151 6.37 4.35 -18.64
C ALA A 151 7.02 3.27 -19.50
N ARG A 152 7.40 2.16 -18.86
CA ARG A 152 7.97 0.98 -19.52
C ARG A 152 6.99 -0.18 -19.46
N PHE A 153 7.01 -0.98 -20.52
CA PHE A 153 6.21 -2.20 -20.64
C PHE A 153 6.90 -3.44 -20.07
N SER A 154 8.09 -3.29 -19.49
CA SER A 154 8.77 -4.33 -18.72
C SER A 154 8.16 -4.47 -17.33
N LEU A 155 8.06 -5.70 -16.82
CA LEU A 155 7.54 -5.97 -15.48
C LEU A 155 8.25 -5.16 -14.38
N PRO A 156 7.49 -4.60 -13.42
CA PRO A 156 8.05 -3.76 -12.36
C PRO A 156 8.54 -4.57 -11.16
N LEU A 157 9.39 -3.98 -10.31
CA LEU A 157 9.62 -4.50 -8.96
C LEU A 157 8.39 -4.30 -8.07
N PHE A 158 7.69 -3.19 -8.26
CA PHE A 158 6.50 -2.86 -7.52
C PHE A 158 5.59 -1.97 -8.35
N MET A 159 4.28 -2.23 -8.33
CA MET A 159 3.26 -1.34 -8.84
C MET A 159 2.16 -1.17 -7.80
N ARG A 160 1.72 0.06 -7.66
CA ARG A 160 0.50 0.48 -7.00
C ARG A 160 -0.38 1.14 -8.06
N PHE A 161 -1.57 0.59 -8.33
CA PHE A 161 -2.54 1.19 -9.24
C PHE A 161 -3.89 1.35 -8.56
N GLU A 162 -4.34 2.59 -8.41
CA GLU A 162 -5.55 2.96 -7.69
C GLU A 162 -6.60 3.54 -8.63
N THR A 163 -7.82 3.01 -8.57
CA THR A 163 -9.00 3.49 -9.30
C THR A 163 -10.11 3.83 -8.31
N GLU A 164 -11.29 4.20 -8.82
CA GLU A 164 -12.49 4.34 -8.00
C GLU A 164 -12.96 2.99 -7.40
N GLU A 165 -12.68 1.88 -8.09
CA GLU A 165 -13.12 0.55 -7.69
C GLU A 165 -12.24 -0.06 -6.58
N GLY A 166 -10.95 0.28 -6.57
CA GLY A 166 -10.01 -0.38 -5.69
C GLY A 166 -8.56 0.01 -5.91
N LEU A 167 -7.72 -0.71 -5.20
CA LEU A 167 -6.27 -0.62 -5.30
C LEU A 167 -5.71 -1.97 -5.72
N ARG A 168 -4.97 -2.01 -6.82
CA ARG A 168 -4.10 -3.14 -7.16
C ARG A 168 -2.69 -2.89 -6.65
N LEU A 169 -2.12 -3.91 -6.02
CA LEU A 169 -0.69 -4.00 -5.74
C LEU A 169 -0.13 -5.17 -6.54
N LEU A 170 1.03 -4.96 -7.15
CA LEU A 170 1.82 -6.01 -7.79
C LEU A 170 3.25 -5.88 -7.28
N MET A 171 3.80 -6.96 -6.74
CA MET A 171 5.14 -6.98 -6.17
C MET A 171 5.93 -8.15 -6.74
N ARG A 172 7.13 -7.87 -7.24
CA ARG A 172 8.05 -8.92 -7.68
C ARG A 172 8.69 -9.62 -6.48
N LEU A 173 8.71 -10.94 -6.52
CA LEU A 173 9.54 -11.84 -5.70
C LEU A 173 10.66 -12.44 -6.59
N GLU A 174 11.48 -13.33 -6.07
CA GLU A 174 12.65 -13.85 -6.82
C GLU A 174 12.28 -14.47 -8.19
N GLN A 175 11.20 -15.26 -8.26
CA GLN A 175 10.81 -16.00 -9.47
C GLN A 175 9.32 -15.87 -9.83
N GLU A 176 8.58 -15.04 -9.09
CA GLU A 176 7.12 -14.91 -9.21
C GLU A 176 6.68 -13.51 -8.80
N TYR A 177 5.40 -13.24 -8.96
CA TYR A 177 4.78 -11.99 -8.54
C TYR A 177 3.69 -12.25 -7.52
N LEU A 178 3.54 -11.32 -6.58
CA LEU A 178 2.45 -11.29 -5.63
C LEU A 178 1.50 -10.16 -6.02
N SER A 179 0.24 -10.49 -6.26
CA SER A 179 -0.82 -9.55 -6.60
C SER A 179 -1.85 -9.46 -5.48
N PHE A 180 -2.34 -8.25 -5.23
CA PHE A 180 -3.48 -7.99 -4.36
C PHE A 180 -4.46 -7.07 -5.04
N TRP A 181 -5.73 -7.44 -5.05
CA TRP A 181 -6.83 -6.53 -5.36
C TRP A 181 -7.56 -6.13 -4.07
N LEU A 182 -7.63 -4.83 -3.82
CA LEU A 182 -8.10 -4.25 -2.58
C LEU A 182 -9.30 -3.32 -2.89
N PRO A 183 -10.54 -3.85 -2.95
CA PRO A 183 -11.72 -3.05 -3.30
C PRO A 183 -11.91 -1.87 -2.36
N LYS A 184 -12.28 -0.71 -2.90
CA LYS A 184 -12.69 0.46 -2.10
C LYS A 184 -14.10 0.18 -1.55
N GLY A 185 -14.28 0.42 -0.25
CA GLY A 185 -15.55 0.18 0.45
C GLY A 185 -15.99 -1.29 0.40
N GLN A 186 -15.44 -2.14 1.28
CA GLN A 186 -16.13 -3.40 1.55
C GLN A 186 -17.52 -3.06 2.13
N PRO A 187 -18.63 -3.57 1.57
CA PRO A 187 -19.89 -3.50 2.27
C PRO A 187 -19.71 -4.23 3.60
N LEU A 188 -20.00 -3.55 4.71
CA LEU A 188 -20.22 -4.23 5.97
C LEU A 188 -21.25 -5.34 5.70
N PRO A 189 -20.98 -6.60 6.07
CA PRO A 189 -22.02 -7.61 6.06
C PRO A 189 -23.19 -7.07 6.88
N THR A 190 -24.37 -7.03 6.29
CA THR A 190 -25.61 -6.40 6.79
C THR A 190 -26.10 -6.95 8.14
N GLY A 191 -25.34 -7.85 8.80
CA GLY A 191 -25.64 -8.46 10.09
C GLY A 191 -24.97 -7.83 11.32
N LEU A 192 -24.28 -6.70 11.19
CA LEU A 192 -23.65 -5.99 12.32
C LEU A 192 -24.26 -4.60 12.62
N LEU A 193 -25.46 -4.33 12.08
CA LEU A 193 -26.35 -3.29 12.59
C LEU A 193 -27.46 -3.96 13.40
N ALA A 194 -27.12 -4.43 14.60
CA ALA A 194 -28.07 -4.83 15.64
C ALA A 194 -27.53 -4.41 17.01
#